data_AF-A0A2J6RUB3-F1
#
_entry.id   AF-A0A2J6RUB3-F1
#
_cell.length_a   1.000
_cell.length_b   1.000
_cell.length_c   1.000
_cell.angle_alpha   90.00
_cell.angle_beta   90.00
_cell.angle_gamma   90.00
#
_symmetry.space_group_name_H-M   'P 1'
#
loop_
_entity.id
_entity.type
_entity.pdbx_description
1 polymer ?
#
loop_
_entity_poly.entity_id
_entity_poly.type
_entity_poly.pdbx_seq_one_letter_code
_entity_poly.pdbx_strand_id
1 'polypeptide(L)' 'MAYKTLDKFKNLIRLFHLSPASRTTDDIQGRLSVALLDDQPEYETLSYAWGDANDTVPVEIDGCVVPVTKNLYSAL' A
#
# COMPACT_ATOMS: atom_id res chain seq x y z
N MET A 1 -12.16 -7.32 -5.21
CA MET A 1 -11.97 -7.88 -3.85
C MET A 1 -12.79 -7.07 -2.85
N ALA A 2 -13.42 -7.71 -1.86
CA ALA A 2 -14.09 -7.01 -0.77
C ALA A 2 -13.05 -6.54 0.26
N TYR A 3 -13.21 -5.34 0.81
CA TYR A 3 -12.36 -4.85 1.88
C TYR A 3 -12.47 -5.78 3.11
N LYS A 4 -11.36 -6.43 3.51
CA LYS A 4 -11.33 -7.29 4.70
C LYS A 4 -11.10 -6.43 5.94
N THR A 5 -12.10 -6.27 6.80
CA THR A 5 -11.97 -5.53 8.06
C THR A 5 -10.92 -6.16 8.98
N LEU A 6 -10.23 -5.31 9.75
CA LEU A 6 -9.30 -5.76 10.79
C LEU A 6 -10.07 -5.95 12.11
N ASP A 7 -9.58 -6.88 12.94
CA ASP A 7 -10.08 -7.07 14.31
C ASP A 7 -9.77 -5.82 15.14
N LYS A 8 -10.82 -5.17 15.66
CA LYS A 8 -10.72 -3.91 16.40
C LYS A 8 -10.16 -4.09 17.82
N PHE A 9 -10.08 -5.32 18.32
CA PHE A 9 -9.54 -5.62 19.65
C PHE A 9 -8.04 -5.94 19.63
N LYS A 10 -7.42 -5.94 18.45
CA LYS A 10 -5.99 -6.17 18.26
C LYS A 10 -5.37 -4.97 17.56
N ASN A 11 -4.11 -4.66 17.89
CA ASN A 11 -3.36 -3.61 17.20
C ASN A 11 -2.86 -4.15 15.87
N LEU A 12 -3.74 -4.20 14.86
CA LEU A 12 -3.41 -4.71 13.53
C LEU A 12 -3.16 -3.57 12.55
N ILE A 13 -2.10 -3.71 11.75
CA ILE A 13 -1.81 -2.84 10.60
C ILE A 13 -1.77 -3.66 9.32
N ARG A 14 -1.87 -2.99 8.17
CA ARG A 14 -1.55 -3.61 6.88
C ARG A 14 -0.21 -3.10 6.40
N LEU A 15 0.66 -4.02 6.03
CA LEU A 15 1.93 -3.74 5.39
C LEU A 15 1.78 -3.96 3.88
N PHE A 16 2.27 -3.00 3.10
CA PHE A 16 2.30 -3.11 1.65
C PHE A 16 3.68 -3.61 1.21
N HIS A 17 3.69 -4.76 0.55
CA HIS A 17 4.89 -5.38 0.02
C HIS A 17 5.00 -5.03 -1.46
N LEU A 18 5.94 -4.13 -1.79
CA LEU A 18 6.25 -3.78 -3.17
C LEU A 18 6.89 -4.98 -3.88
N SER A 19 6.41 -5.27 -5.08
CA SER A 19 7.01 -6.27 -5.95
C SER A 19 8.22 -5.67 -6.66
N PRO A 20 9.29 -6.45 -6.90
CA PRO A 20 10.40 -5.98 -7.72
C PRO A 20 9.96 -5.61 -9.13
N ALA A 21 10.42 -4.47 -9.62
CA ALA A 21 10.26 -4.04 -11.01
C ALA A 21 11.56 -4.23 -11.78
N SER A 22 11.47 -4.51 -13.09
CA SER A 22 12.66 -4.62 -13.94
C SER A 22 13.10 -3.27 -14.49
N ARG A 23 12.15 -2.35 -14.67
CA ARG A 23 12.36 -0.99 -15.17
C ARG A 23 11.64 0.02 -14.29
N THR A 24 12.14 1.24 -14.27
CA THR A 24 11.52 2.37 -13.57
C THR A 24 10.19 2.81 -14.19
N THR A 25 9.88 2.32 -15.39
CA THR A 25 8.62 2.57 -16.11
C THR A 25 7.60 1.45 -15.95
N ASP A 26 7.95 0.34 -15.28
CA ASP A 26 6.98 -0.71 -15.00
C ASP A 26 6.00 -0.21 -13.92
N ASP A 27 4.74 -0.63 -14.01
CA ASP A 27 3.71 -0.21 -13.06
C ASP A 27 4.01 -0.71 -11.64
N ILE A 28 3.63 0.07 -10.62
CA ILE A 28 3.76 -0.36 -9.22
C ILE A 28 2.79 -1.51 -8.96
N GLN A 29 3.34 -2.63 -8.49
CA GLN A 29 2.60 -3.82 -8.11
C GLN A 29 3.01 -4.29 -6.72
N GLY A 30 2.08 -4.88 -5.97
CA GLY A 30 2.37 -5.37 -4.64
C GLY A 30 1.27 -6.20 -4.02
N ARG A 31 1.47 -6.53 -2.74
CA ARG A 31 0.53 -7.32 -1.95
C ARG A 31 0.37 -6.73 -0.55
N LEU A 32 -0.81 -6.88 0.04
CA LEU A 32 -1.03 -6.48 1.42
C LEU A 32 -0.94 -7.69 2.34
N SER A 33 -0.20 -7.56 3.44
CA SER A 33 -0.26 -8.50 4.56
C SER A 33 -0.78 -7.80 5.80
N VAL A 34 -1.38 -8.58 6.71
CA VAL A 34 -1.76 -8.08 8.04
C VAL A 34 -0.66 -8.44 9.02
N ALA A 35 -0.25 -7.47 9.84
CA ALA A 35 0.71 -7.67 10.92
C ALA A 35 0.14 -7.17 12.25
N LEU A 36 0.50 -7.85 13.34
CA LEU A 36 0.29 -7.37 14.70
C LEU A 36 1.37 -6.33 15.00
N LEU A 37 0.95 -5.10 15.29
CA LEU A 37 1.87 -4.04 15.68
C LEU A 37 2.57 -4.36 17.01
N ASP A 38 1.89 -5.09 17.91
CA ASP A 38 2.45 -5.53 19.19
C ASP A 38 3.66 -6.48 19.03
N ASP A 39 3.75 -7.17 17.88
CA ASP A 39 4.88 -8.05 17.53
C ASP A 39 6.10 -7.27 17.01
N GLN A 40 6.03 -5.93 16.96
CA GLN A 40 7.11 -5.05 16.46
C GLN A 40 7.63 -5.47 15.07
N PRO A 41 6.76 -5.54 14.05
CA PRO A 41 7.18 -5.93 12.70
C PRO A 41 8.17 -4.91 12.14
N GLU A 42 9.16 -5.40 11.40
CA GLU A 42 10.06 -4.55 10.63
C GLU A 42 9.37 -4.07 9.34
N TYR A 43 9.36 -2.77 9.11
CA TYR A 43 8.86 -2.16 7.88
C TYR A 43 9.47 -0.77 7.68
N GLU A 44 9.46 -0.31 6.44
CA GLU A 44 9.87 1.05 6.09
C GLU A 44 8.66 2.00 6.14
N THR A 45 8.89 3.22 6.63
CA THR A 45 7.85 4.25 6.72
C THR A 45 8.04 5.32 5.66
N LEU A 46 6.95 5.75 5.04
CA LEU A 46 6.93 6.89 4.13
C LEU A 46 6.33 8.11 4.83
N SER A 47 7.01 9.25 4.74
CA SER A 47 6.49 10.54 5.19
C SER A 47 6.04 11.35 3.98
N TYR A 48 4.73 11.35 3.69
CA TYR A 48 4.14 12.05 2.56
C TYR A 48 2.89 12.84 2.98
N ALA A 49 2.53 13.85 2.19
CA ALA A 49 1.28 14.60 2.34
C ALA A 49 0.15 13.97 1.51
N TRP A 50 -1.11 14.17 1.88
CA TRP A 50 -2.21 13.77 1.01
C TRP A 50 -2.21 14.61 -0.27
N GLY A 51 -2.40 13.96 -1.43
CA GLY A 51 -2.57 14.63 -2.72
C GLY A 51 -4.03 14.96 -3.04
N ASP A 52 -4.30 15.41 -4.26
CA ASP A 52 -5.67 15.57 -4.77
C ASP A 52 -6.34 14.20 -4.92
N ALA A 53 -7.51 14.02 -4.30
CA ALA A 53 -8.27 12.78 -4.35
C ALA A 53 -8.86 12.48 -5.74
N ASN A 54 -8.97 13.49 -6.62
CA ASN A 54 -9.42 13.32 -8.00
C ASN A 54 -8.26 13.04 -8.97
N ASP A 55 -7.01 13.27 -8.56
CA ASP A 55 -5.84 13.02 -9.38
C ASP A 55 -5.13 11.72 -8.97
N THR A 56 -5.58 10.62 -9.58
CA THR A 56 -5.16 9.26 -9.22
C THR A 56 -4.44 8.54 -10.36
N VAL A 57 -3.56 7.61 -9.99
CA VAL A 57 -2.83 6.71 -10.86
C VAL A 57 -3.12 5.27 -10.43
N PRO A 58 -3.33 4.33 -11.37
CA PRO A 58 -3.56 2.94 -11.01
C PRO A 58 -2.28 2.29 -10.45
N VAL A 59 -2.44 1.47 -9.42
CA VAL A 59 -1.44 0.50 -8.94
C VAL A 59 -2.09 -0.86 -8.78
N GLU A 60 -1.32 -1.94 -8.89
CA GLU A 60 -1.84 -3.30 -8.68
C GLU A 60 -1.56 -3.77 -7.25
N ILE A 61 -2.61 -4.16 -6.53
CA ILE A 61 -2.52 -4.72 -5.18
C ILE A 61 -3.31 -6.01 -5.13
N ASP A 62 -2.64 -7.13 -4.83
CA ASP A 62 -3.26 -8.46 -4.78
C ASP A 62 -4.06 -8.81 -6.07
N GLY A 63 -3.51 -8.45 -7.23
CA GLY A 63 -4.14 -8.66 -8.55
C GLY A 63 -5.33 -7.74 -8.84
N CYS A 64 -5.57 -6.72 -8.01
CA CYS A 64 -6.63 -5.73 -8.22
C CYS A 64 -6.03 -4.36 -8.54
N VAL A 65 -6.60 -3.66 -9.53
CA VAL A 65 -6.23 -2.27 -9.82
C VAL A 65 -6.88 -1.35 -8.79
N VAL A 66 -6.05 -0.59 -8.08
CA VAL A 66 -6.45 0.36 -7.05
C VAL A 66 -5.99 1.77 -7.45
N PRO A 67 -6.88 2.77 -7.51
CA PRO A 67 -6.47 4.15 -7.73
C PRO A 67 -5.82 4.73 -6.47
N VAL A 68 -4.60 5.25 -6.60
CA VAL A 68 -3.90 5.97 -5.54
C VAL A 68 -3.62 7.40 -5.99
N THR A 69 -3.58 8.35 -5.05
CA THR A 69 -3.21 9.74 -5.41
C THR A 69 -1.81 9.81 -6.00
N LYS A 70 -1.57 10.71 -6.96
CA LYS A 70 -0.23 10.90 -7.55
C LYS A 70 0.89 11.13 -6.53
N ASN A 71 0.58 11.80 -5.43
CA ASN A 71 1.58 12.08 -4.40
C ASN A 71 2.03 10.81 -3.68
N LEU A 72 1.09 9.90 -3.36
CA LEU A 72 1.44 8.58 -2.83
C LEU A 72 2.22 7.77 -3.87
N TYR A 73 1.78 7.77 -5.14
CA TYR A 73 2.47 7.07 -6.22
C TYR A 73 3.93 7.50 -6.34
N SER A 74 4.21 8.80 -6.22
CA SER A 74 5.57 9.36 -6.35
C SER A 74 6.47 9.09 -5.14
N ALA A 75 5.87 8.71 -4.00
CA ALA A 75 6.59 8.42 -2.76
C ALA A 75 6.96 6.94 -2.61
N LEU A 76 6.35 6.06 -3.42
CA LEU A 76 6.62 4.62 -3.50
C LEU A 76 7.78 4.34 -4.46
#